data_AF-A0A2T0BBD9-F1
#
_entry.id   AF-A0A2T0BBD9-F1
#
_cell.length_a   1.000
_cell.length_b   1.000
_cell.length_c   1.000
_cell.angle_alpha   90.00
_cell.angle_beta   90.00
_cell.angle_gamma   90.00
#
_symmetry.space_group_name_H-M   'P 1'
#
loop_
_entity.id
_entity.type
_entity.pdbx_description
1 polymer ?
#
loop_
_entity_poly.entity_id
_entity_poly.type
_entity_poly.pdbx_seq_one_letter_code
_entity_poly.pdbx_strand_id
1 'polypeptide(L)'
;MLKLMKLEIMKFKINRNLKGVVFANLIILGFLLIIVFGAKSQKEVLFSNYNDILLIVGSFVRATFSIFAAVLISRIIIGEYKNKTINILFMYPINRKKIMLSKFMIVVIFAFTTMVISSLFLYFSLFILNIFANFIQQPQTQDILVKNLINIVVSSASFAFISLIPVFVGMRRKSVSATIVTSIILVSLLNSGINGNSLGSTFLIPLILAGIGALAAYLSIKDVEKVDVSYD
;
A
#
# COMPACT_ATOMS: atom_id res chain seq x y z
N MET A 1 13.18 -0.06 20.18
CA MET A 1 12.51 -0.02 18.86
C MET A 1 11.76 1.29 18.65
N LEU A 2 10.76 1.62 19.49
CA LEU A 2 9.94 2.84 19.33
C LEU A 2 10.75 4.16 19.28
N LYS A 3 11.80 4.29 20.09
CA LYS A 3 12.68 5.48 20.07
C LYS A 3 13.43 5.65 18.75
N LEU A 4 13.87 4.55 18.12
CA LEU A 4 14.51 4.56 16.79
C LEU A 4 13.49 4.95 15.71
N MET A 5 12.28 4.41 15.77
CA MET A 5 11.20 4.78 14.84
C MET A 5 10.86 6.27 14.91
N LYS A 6 10.74 6.82 16.12
CA LYS A 6 10.46 8.25 16.32
C LYS A 6 11.55 9.13 15.68
N LEU A 7 12.83 8.74 15.84
CA LEU A 7 13.96 9.46 15.25
C LEU A 7 13.93 9.41 13.71
N GLU A 8 13.59 8.26 13.12
CA GLU A 8 13.48 8.13 11.67
C GLU A 8 12.29 8.92 11.09
N ILE A 9 11.15 8.93 11.77
CA ILE A 9 9.97 9.72 11.38
C ILE A 9 10.32 11.22 11.34
N MET A 10 11.06 11.71 12.33
CA MET A 10 11.53 13.10 12.37
C MET A 10 12.57 13.39 11.27
N LYS A 11 13.52 12.48 11.04
CA LYS A 11 14.57 12.61 10.01
C LYS A 11 13.98 12.77 8.61
N PHE A 12 12.99 11.95 8.26
CA PHE A 12 12.42 11.94 6.90
C PHE A 12 11.22 12.87 6.70
N LYS A 13 10.83 13.63 7.72
CA LYS A 13 9.67 14.56 7.69
C LYS A 13 8.45 13.90 7.03
N ILE A 14 8.06 12.72 7.51
CA ILE A 14 6.95 11.92 6.95
C ILE A 14 5.64 12.74 6.89
N ASN A 15 5.49 13.78 7.73
CA ASN A 15 4.40 14.74 7.67
C ASN A 15 4.21 15.41 6.29
N ARG A 16 5.26 15.55 5.48
CA ARG A 16 5.12 16.06 4.10
C ARG A 16 4.43 15.04 3.19
N ASN A 17 4.65 13.75 3.41
CA ASN A 17 3.99 12.68 2.65
C ASN A 17 2.50 12.57 3.03
N LEU A 18 2.11 12.91 4.27
CA LEU A 18 0.70 12.94 4.69
C LEU A 18 -0.13 13.93 3.86
N LYS A 19 0.42 15.08 3.47
CA LYS A 19 -0.27 16.00 2.55
C LYS A 19 -0.57 15.34 1.21
N GLY A 20 0.40 14.59 0.67
CA GLY A 20 0.23 13.83 -0.58
C GLY A 20 -0.87 12.76 -0.47
N VAL A 21 -0.98 12.10 0.68
CA VAL A 21 -2.05 11.11 0.94
C VAL A 21 -3.44 11.76 0.89
N VAL A 22 -3.61 12.95 1.48
CA VAL A 22 -4.89 13.66 1.46
C VAL A 22 -5.29 14.05 0.03
N PHE A 23 -4.35 14.59 -0.75
CA PHE A 23 -4.61 14.92 -2.16
C PHE A 23 -4.94 13.69 -2.99
N ALA A 24 -4.24 12.58 -2.79
CA ALA A 24 -4.52 11.33 -3.50
C ALA A 24 -5.94 10.82 -3.21
N ASN A 25 -6.38 10.86 -1.95
CA ASN A 25 -7.75 10.49 -1.58
C ASN A 25 -8.81 11.38 -2.23
N LEU A 26 -8.58 12.69 -2.28
CA LEU A 26 -9.49 13.62 -2.96
C LEU A 26 -9.60 13.32 -4.46
N ILE A 27 -8.47 13.01 -5.12
CA ILE A 27 -8.46 12.67 -6.55
C ILE A 27 -9.21 11.35 -6.81
N ILE A 28 -8.97 10.32 -5.99
CA ILE A 28 -9.68 9.03 -6.11
C ILE A 28 -11.19 9.22 -5.93
N LEU A 29 -11.59 10.01 -4.93
CA LEU A 29 -13.00 10.33 -4.68
C LEU A 29 -13.62 11.04 -5.88
N GLY A 30 -12.93 12.04 -6.46
CA GLY A 30 -13.37 12.73 -7.67
C GLY A 30 -13.54 11.77 -8.87
N PHE A 31 -12.60 10.85 -9.07
CA PHE A 31 -12.72 9.83 -10.12
C PHE A 31 -13.91 8.90 -9.90
N LEU A 32 -14.13 8.43 -8.67
CA LEU A 32 -15.27 7.58 -8.33
C LEU A 32 -16.60 8.30 -8.54
N LEU A 33 -16.68 9.60 -8.21
CA LEU A 33 -17.86 10.42 -8.47
C LEU A 33 -18.20 10.49 -9.95
N ILE A 34 -17.19 10.73 -10.81
CA ILE A 34 -17.39 10.78 -12.27
C ILE A 34 -17.95 9.44 -12.77
N ILE A 35 -17.42 8.32 -12.29
CA ILE A 35 -17.91 6.98 -12.65
C ILE A 35 -19.37 6.80 -12.23
N VAL A 36 -19.71 7.15 -10.98
CA VAL A 36 -21.08 7.00 -10.44
C VAL A 36 -22.09 7.89 -11.18
N PHE A 37 -21.76 9.15 -11.45
CA PHE A 37 -22.63 10.06 -12.19
C PHE A 37 -22.75 9.68 -13.68
N GLY A 38 -21.65 9.20 -14.28
CA GLY A 38 -21.65 8.67 -15.65
C GLY A 38 -22.57 7.46 -15.78
N ALA A 39 -22.48 6.51 -14.85
CA ALA A 39 -23.37 5.35 -14.75
C ALA A 39 -24.85 5.75 -14.69
N LYS A 40 -25.18 6.76 -13.87
CA LYS A 40 -26.54 7.30 -13.74
C LYS A 40 -27.11 7.75 -15.07
N SER A 41 -26.31 8.50 -15.82
CA SER A 41 -26.71 9.12 -17.09
C SER A 41 -27.05 8.07 -18.14
N GLN A 42 -26.33 6.93 -18.14
CA GLN A 42 -26.52 5.84 -19.09
C GLN A 42 -27.55 4.79 -18.64
N LYS A 43 -28.15 4.93 -17.44
CA LYS A 43 -29.02 3.93 -16.80
C LYS A 43 -28.39 2.53 -16.67
N GLU A 44 -27.06 2.45 -16.73
CA GLU A 44 -26.33 1.20 -16.50
C GLU A 44 -26.20 0.94 -15.00
N VAL A 45 -26.57 -0.27 -14.56
CA VAL A 45 -26.36 -0.71 -13.18
C VAL A 45 -24.90 -1.15 -13.01
N LEU A 46 -23.99 -0.18 -12.94
CA LEU A 46 -22.57 -0.44 -12.71
C LEU A 46 -22.28 -1.02 -11.31
N PHE A 47 -23.18 -0.80 -10.35
CA PHE A 47 -23.06 -1.33 -8.99
C PHE A 47 -24.32 -2.12 -8.64
N SER A 48 -24.24 -3.44 -8.77
CA SER A 48 -25.35 -4.32 -8.42
C SER A 48 -25.40 -4.57 -6.91
N ASN A 49 -24.23 -4.63 -6.26
CA ASN A 49 -24.09 -4.89 -4.83
C ASN A 49 -23.04 -3.97 -4.16
N TYR A 50 -23.12 -3.84 -2.83
CA TYR A 50 -22.09 -3.15 -2.02
C TYR A 50 -20.69 -3.81 -2.14
N ASN A 51 -20.63 -5.09 -2.50
CA ASN A 51 -19.38 -5.80 -2.72
C ASN A 51 -18.62 -5.25 -3.93
N ASP A 52 -19.33 -4.86 -5.00
CA ASP A 52 -18.72 -4.35 -6.23
C ASP A 52 -18.06 -2.99 -5.98
N ILE A 53 -18.71 -2.15 -5.16
CA ILE A 53 -18.16 -0.87 -4.69
C ILE A 53 -16.89 -1.13 -3.89
N LEU A 54 -16.90 -2.08 -2.95
CA LEU A 54 -15.74 -2.39 -2.13
C LEU A 54 -14.57 -2.92 -2.96
N LEU A 55 -14.85 -3.73 -3.98
CA LEU A 55 -13.85 -4.22 -4.93
C LEU A 55 -13.20 -3.09 -5.73
N ILE A 56 -14.01 -2.17 -6.25
CA ILE A 56 -13.51 -1.03 -7.05
C ILE A 56 -12.73 -0.06 -6.18
N VAL A 57 -13.32 0.40 -5.07
CA VAL A 57 -12.67 1.30 -4.10
C VAL A 57 -11.39 0.65 -3.57
N GLY A 58 -11.47 -0.62 -3.16
CA GLY A 58 -10.33 -1.37 -2.67
C GLY A 58 -9.21 -1.45 -3.69
N SER A 59 -9.50 -1.69 -4.97
CA SER A 59 -8.49 -1.73 -6.02
C SER A 59 -7.78 -0.39 -6.22
N PHE A 60 -8.51 0.73 -6.25
CA PHE A 60 -7.92 2.07 -6.35
C PHE A 60 -7.04 2.42 -5.14
N VAL A 61 -7.51 2.15 -3.92
CA VAL A 61 -6.73 2.39 -2.69
C VAL A 61 -5.48 1.52 -2.69
N ARG A 62 -5.62 0.22 -2.90
CA ARG A 62 -4.48 -0.72 -2.89
C ARG A 62 -3.43 -0.34 -3.92
N ALA A 63 -3.86 0.09 -5.11
CA ALA A 63 -2.95 0.51 -6.16
C ALA A 63 -2.15 1.76 -5.79
N THR A 64 -2.84 2.83 -5.41
CA THR A 64 -2.22 4.12 -5.10
C THR A 64 -1.32 4.05 -3.87
N PHE A 65 -1.81 3.46 -2.77
CA PHE A 65 -1.07 3.41 -1.51
C PHE A 65 0.10 2.42 -1.54
N SER A 66 0.04 1.36 -2.35
CA SER A 66 1.19 0.47 -2.57
C SER A 66 2.32 1.19 -3.30
N ILE A 67 2.00 2.02 -4.32
CA ILE A 67 3.00 2.86 -5.01
C ILE A 67 3.56 3.91 -4.04
N PHE A 68 2.73 4.56 -3.22
CA PHE A 68 3.21 5.49 -2.18
C PHE A 68 4.15 4.81 -1.18
N ALA A 69 3.85 3.58 -0.76
CA ALA A 69 4.71 2.80 0.12
C ALA A 69 6.07 2.52 -0.56
N ALA A 70 6.08 2.12 -1.84
CA ALA A 70 7.30 1.92 -2.61
C ALA A 70 8.14 3.20 -2.77
N VAL A 71 7.51 4.36 -2.98
CA VAL A 71 8.20 5.66 -2.99
C VAL A 71 8.81 5.98 -1.62
N LEU A 72 8.08 5.70 -0.53
CA LEU A 72 8.54 5.94 0.83
C LEU A 72 9.74 5.06 1.18
N ILE A 73 9.68 3.77 0.84
CA ILE A 73 10.83 2.84 0.92
C ILE A 73 12.00 3.40 0.12
N SER A 74 11.76 3.81 -1.13
CA SER A 74 12.83 4.29 -2.00
C SER A 74 13.56 5.48 -1.42
N ARG A 75 12.84 6.37 -0.74
CA ARG A 75 13.43 7.53 -0.07
C ARG A 75 14.17 7.15 1.23
N ILE A 76 13.61 6.27 2.05
CA ILE A 76 14.16 5.94 3.39
C ILE A 76 15.31 4.93 3.32
N ILE A 77 15.16 3.90 2.48
CA ILE A 77 16.11 2.78 2.39
C ILE A 77 17.05 3.04 1.22
N ILE A 78 16.53 3.05 -0.01
CA ILE A 78 17.38 3.08 -1.22
C ILE A 78 18.12 4.41 -1.40
N GLY A 79 17.54 5.52 -0.96
CA GLY A 79 18.21 6.82 -0.93
C GLY A 79 19.52 6.80 -0.12
N GLU A 80 19.56 6.05 0.98
CA GLU A 80 20.78 5.89 1.78
C GLU A 80 21.79 4.93 1.15
N TYR A 81 21.32 3.90 0.41
CA TYR A 81 22.20 3.02 -0.39
C TYR A 81 22.82 3.75 -1.58
N LYS A 82 22.04 4.57 -2.29
CA LYS A 82 22.50 5.33 -3.46
C LYS A 82 23.54 6.38 -3.05
N ASN A 83 23.31 7.09 -1.96
CA ASN A 83 24.17 8.17 -1.50
C ASN A 83 25.36 7.71 -0.65
N LYS A 84 25.61 6.39 -0.53
CA LYS A 84 26.66 5.77 0.32
C LYS A 84 26.64 6.18 1.81
N THR A 85 25.60 6.88 2.26
CA THR A 85 25.41 7.21 3.69
C THR A 85 25.05 5.99 4.52
N ILE A 86 24.81 4.83 3.89
CA ILE A 86 24.79 3.53 4.54
C ILE A 86 26.08 3.28 5.36
N ASN A 87 27.23 3.83 4.95
CA ASN A 87 28.48 3.68 5.69
C ASN A 87 28.46 4.37 7.06
N ILE A 88 27.66 5.43 7.21
CA ILE A 88 27.45 6.10 8.51
C ILE A 88 26.64 5.19 9.45
N LEU A 89 25.78 4.32 8.88
CA LEU A 89 25.10 3.27 9.64
C LEU A 89 26.09 2.25 10.24
N PHE A 90 27.30 2.11 9.67
CA PHE A 90 28.34 1.21 10.16
C PHE A 90 29.14 1.75 11.34
N MET A 91 29.12 3.06 11.58
CA MET A 91 29.68 3.67 12.79
C MET A 91 28.73 3.60 14.00
N TYR A 92 27.49 3.17 13.81
CA TYR A 92 26.54 3.07 14.92
C TYR A 92 26.89 1.88 15.83
N PRO A 93 26.92 2.05 17.16
CA PRO A 93 27.13 0.97 18.13
C PRO A 93 25.91 0.02 18.25
N ILE A 94 24.94 0.13 17.34
CA ILE A 94 23.66 -0.59 17.36
C ILE A 94 23.62 -1.58 16.20
N ASN A 95 23.15 -2.80 16.48
CA ASN A 95 23.10 -3.89 15.52
C ASN A 95 22.28 -3.53 14.25
N ARG A 96 22.88 -3.64 13.06
CA ARG A 96 22.38 -3.15 11.75
C ARG A 96 20.98 -3.69 11.41
N LYS A 97 20.74 -4.96 11.76
CA LYS A 97 19.44 -5.64 11.62
C LYS A 97 18.30 -4.86 12.29
N LYS A 98 18.53 -4.29 13.49
CA LYS A 98 17.50 -3.60 14.25
C LYS A 98 17.12 -2.25 13.63
N ILE A 99 18.08 -1.56 13.01
CA ILE A 99 17.83 -0.28 12.32
C ILE A 99 17.08 -0.52 11.00
N MET A 100 17.47 -1.55 10.26
CA MET A 100 16.77 -1.86 9.02
C MET A 100 15.34 -2.36 9.28
N LEU A 101 15.15 -3.19 10.32
CA LEU A 101 13.83 -3.63 10.76
C LEU A 101 12.94 -2.45 11.16
N SER A 102 13.49 -1.42 11.83
CA SER A 102 12.69 -0.24 12.19
C SER A 102 12.20 0.51 10.96
N LYS A 103 13.03 0.66 9.92
CA LYS A 103 12.64 1.29 8.65
C LYS A 103 11.51 0.53 7.96
N PHE A 104 11.66 -0.79 7.85
CA PHE A 104 10.64 -1.63 7.26
C PHE A 104 9.32 -1.53 8.02
N MET A 105 9.35 -1.56 9.35
CA MET A 105 8.14 -1.45 10.14
C MET A 105 7.46 -0.08 10.02
N ILE A 106 8.23 1.02 9.90
CA ILE A 106 7.63 2.34 9.64
C ILE A 106 6.86 2.32 8.32
N VAL A 107 7.44 1.72 7.26
CA VAL A 107 6.77 1.60 5.96
C VAL A 107 5.50 0.76 6.07
N VAL A 108 5.57 -0.43 6.70
CA VAL A 108 4.42 -1.34 6.82
C VAL A 108 3.30 -0.70 7.62
N ILE A 109 3.60 -0.08 8.76
CA ILE A 109 2.62 0.61 9.60
C ILE A 109 2.01 1.78 8.83
N PHE A 110 2.82 2.55 8.11
CA PHE A 110 2.34 3.67 7.29
C PHE A 110 1.43 3.17 6.16
N ALA A 111 1.82 2.14 5.41
CA ALA A 111 1.03 1.57 4.33
C ALA A 111 -0.29 1.00 4.85
N PHE A 112 -0.25 0.24 5.94
CA PHE A 112 -1.44 -0.35 6.55
C PHE A 112 -2.43 0.72 7.05
N THR A 113 -1.95 1.66 7.85
CA THR A 113 -2.81 2.73 8.41
C THR A 113 -3.42 3.61 7.32
N THR A 114 -2.62 4.00 6.33
CA THR A 114 -3.12 4.82 5.22
C THR A 114 -4.12 4.08 4.35
N MET A 115 -3.89 2.79 4.04
CA MET A 115 -4.86 1.97 3.29
C MET A 115 -6.18 1.82 4.04
N VAL A 116 -6.15 1.46 5.33
CA VAL A 116 -7.37 1.28 6.14
C VAL A 116 -8.17 2.58 6.24
N ILE A 117 -7.51 3.69 6.58
CA ILE A 117 -8.18 4.99 6.72
C ILE A 117 -8.80 5.43 5.38
N SER A 118 -8.09 5.21 4.27
CA SER A 118 -8.52 5.65 2.95
C SER A 118 -9.67 4.79 2.40
N SER A 119 -9.61 3.47 2.60
CA SER A 119 -10.72 2.57 2.28
C SER A 119 -11.98 2.92 3.06
N LEU A 120 -11.85 3.17 4.37
CA LEU A 120 -12.99 3.60 5.19
C LEU A 120 -13.55 4.94 4.72
N PHE A 121 -12.69 5.94 4.50
CA PHE A 121 -13.11 7.27 4.06
C PHE A 121 -13.88 7.22 2.74
N LEU A 122 -13.36 6.51 1.73
CA LEU A 122 -14.02 6.36 0.43
C LEU A 122 -15.32 5.56 0.53
N TYR A 123 -15.33 4.48 1.32
CA TYR A 123 -16.54 3.69 1.54
C TYR A 123 -17.66 4.51 2.20
N PHE A 124 -17.34 5.26 3.25
CA PHE A 124 -18.30 6.15 3.92
C PHE A 124 -18.78 7.27 2.99
N SER A 125 -17.88 7.87 2.19
CA SER A 125 -18.27 8.90 1.24
C SER A 125 -19.27 8.38 0.21
N LEU A 126 -19.05 7.18 -0.34
CA LEU A 126 -19.98 6.56 -1.29
C LEU A 126 -21.29 6.13 -0.63
N PHE A 127 -21.25 5.69 0.63
CA PHE A 127 -22.45 5.39 1.40
C PHE A 127 -23.34 6.62 1.56
N ILE A 128 -22.76 7.77 1.94
CA ILE A 128 -23.50 9.04 2.05
C ILE A 128 -24.09 9.44 0.70
N LEU A 129 -23.33 9.33 -0.39
CA LEU A 129 -23.83 9.62 -1.74
C LEU A 129 -24.98 8.70 -2.15
N ASN A 130 -24.96 7.43 -1.74
CA ASN A 130 -26.04 6.51 -2.02
C ASN A 130 -27.36 6.93 -1.35
N ILE A 131 -27.31 7.49 -0.13
CA ILE A 131 -28.51 8.02 0.56
C ILE A 131 -29.17 9.14 -0.26
N PHE A 132 -28.37 10.04 -0.85
CA PHE A 132 -28.92 11.18 -1.60
C PHE A 132 -29.35 10.82 -3.02
N ALA A 133 -28.71 9.85 -3.66
CA ALA A 133 -28.88 9.60 -5.08
C ALA A 133 -29.47 8.23 -5.43
N ASN A 134 -29.75 7.39 -4.43
CA ASN A 134 -30.42 6.09 -4.52
C ASN A 134 -29.89 5.22 -5.66
N PHE A 135 -28.58 5.00 -5.68
CA PHE A 135 -27.91 4.20 -6.70
C PHE A 135 -28.03 2.70 -6.46
N ILE A 136 -28.35 2.27 -5.24
CA ILE A 136 -28.36 0.87 -4.83
C ILE A 136 -29.71 0.53 -4.21
N GLN A 137 -30.33 -0.55 -4.69
CA GLN A 137 -31.67 -1.00 -4.26
C GLN A 137 -31.64 -1.96 -3.06
N GLN A 138 -30.48 -2.47 -2.64
CA GLN A 138 -30.37 -3.39 -1.50
C GLN A 138 -30.13 -2.66 -0.16
N PRO A 139 -30.78 -3.09 0.93
CA PRO A 139 -30.49 -2.60 2.26
C PRO A 139 -29.13 -3.12 2.77
N GLN A 140 -28.34 -2.24 3.39
CA GLN A 140 -27.17 -2.65 4.17
C GLN A 140 -27.65 -3.44 5.40
N THR A 141 -27.47 -4.76 5.36
CA THR A 141 -27.65 -5.60 6.55
C THR A 141 -26.39 -5.53 7.41
N GLN A 142 -26.54 -5.52 8.74
CA GLN A 142 -25.42 -5.38 9.70
C GLN A 142 -24.30 -6.42 9.46
N ASP A 143 -24.66 -7.64 9.06
CA ASP A 143 -23.70 -8.71 8.75
C ASP A 143 -22.80 -8.41 7.55
N ILE A 144 -23.34 -7.73 6.53
CA ILE A 144 -22.60 -7.34 5.32
C ILE A 144 -21.58 -6.26 5.68
N LEU A 145 -21.94 -5.36 6.60
CA LEU A 145 -21.08 -4.27 7.06
C LEU A 145 -19.88 -4.82 7.85
N VAL A 146 -20.10 -5.76 8.77
CA VAL A 146 -19.02 -6.41 9.53
C VAL A 146 -18.09 -7.20 8.60
N LYS A 147 -18.64 -7.98 7.67
CA LYS A 147 -17.84 -8.75 6.69
C LYS A 147 -16.98 -7.83 5.81
N ASN A 148 -17.53 -6.68 5.41
CA ASN A 148 -16.83 -5.67 4.62
C ASN A 148 -15.67 -5.03 5.39
N LEU A 149 -15.85 -4.71 6.67
CA LEU A 149 -14.78 -4.19 7.51
C LEU A 149 -13.63 -5.18 7.67
N ILE A 150 -13.95 -6.45 7.92
CA ILE A 150 -12.94 -7.52 8.02
C ILE A 150 -12.16 -7.64 6.72
N ASN A 151 -12.84 -7.60 5.56
CA ASN A 151 -12.20 -7.66 4.26
C ASN A 151 -11.24 -6.47 4.03
N ILE A 152 -11.65 -5.26 4.39
CA ILE A 152 -10.78 -4.07 4.32
C ILE A 152 -9.51 -4.27 5.14
N VAL A 153 -9.62 -4.78 6.37
CA VAL A 153 -8.47 -4.98 7.26
C VAL A 153 -7.53 -6.07 6.72
N VAL A 154 -8.07 -7.23 6.33
CA VAL A 154 -7.27 -8.37 5.83
C VAL A 154 -6.58 -8.02 4.51
N SER A 155 -7.30 -7.38 3.59
CA SER A 155 -6.73 -6.96 2.30
C SER A 155 -5.67 -5.87 2.48
N SER A 156 -5.90 -4.88 3.35
CA SER A 156 -4.91 -3.85 3.66
C SER A 156 -3.65 -4.44 4.31
N ALA A 157 -3.80 -5.41 5.22
CA ALA A 157 -2.67 -6.10 5.82
C ALA A 157 -1.85 -6.85 4.76
N SER A 158 -2.51 -7.59 3.89
CA SER A 158 -1.85 -8.35 2.81
C SER A 158 -1.08 -7.41 1.86
N PHE A 159 -1.71 -6.32 1.44
CA PHE A 159 -1.08 -5.36 0.53
C PHE A 159 0.04 -4.54 1.19
N ALA A 160 -0.01 -4.31 2.50
CA ALA A 160 1.09 -3.71 3.24
C ALA A 160 2.35 -4.60 3.17
N PHE A 161 2.22 -5.92 3.30
CA PHE A 161 3.35 -6.84 3.11
C PHE A 161 3.78 -6.96 1.64
N ILE A 162 2.85 -6.98 0.68
CA ILE A 162 3.16 -6.98 -0.76
C ILE A 162 4.00 -5.76 -1.15
N SER A 163 3.74 -4.60 -0.52
CA SER A 163 4.51 -3.37 -0.76
C SER A 163 5.99 -3.47 -0.37
N LEU A 164 6.40 -4.56 0.30
CA LEU A 164 7.80 -4.86 0.62
C LEU A 164 8.56 -5.58 -0.51
N ILE A 165 7.86 -6.20 -1.47
CA ILE A 165 8.52 -6.91 -2.59
C ILE A 165 9.44 -5.97 -3.41
N PRO A 166 9.02 -4.74 -3.77
CA PRO A 166 9.88 -3.79 -4.48
C PRO A 166 11.21 -3.50 -3.80
N VAL A 167 11.29 -3.61 -2.48
CA VAL A 167 12.51 -3.29 -1.72
C VAL A 167 13.68 -4.17 -2.13
N PHE A 168 13.40 -5.47 -2.31
CA PHE A 168 14.42 -6.44 -2.69
C PHE A 168 15.05 -6.09 -4.05
N VAL A 169 14.22 -5.74 -5.04
CA VAL A 169 14.70 -5.35 -6.37
C VAL A 169 15.40 -3.99 -6.32
N GLY A 170 14.84 -3.04 -5.58
CA GLY A 170 15.37 -1.69 -5.42
C GLY A 170 16.76 -1.65 -4.78
N MET A 171 16.99 -2.50 -3.78
CA MET A 171 18.28 -2.63 -3.11
C MET A 171 19.34 -3.26 -4.02
N ARG A 172 19.01 -4.34 -4.73
CA ARG A 172 19.95 -5.00 -5.69
C ARG A 172 20.37 -4.06 -6.82
N ARG A 173 19.43 -3.27 -7.34
CA ARG A 173 19.69 -2.33 -8.45
C ARG A 173 20.20 -0.96 -7.97
N LYS A 174 20.26 -0.70 -6.65
CA LYS A 174 20.57 0.60 -6.02
C LYS A 174 19.81 1.77 -6.66
N SER A 175 18.56 1.54 -7.06
CA SER A 175 17.79 2.48 -7.89
C SER A 175 16.39 2.75 -7.35
N VAL A 176 16.10 4.03 -7.17
CA VAL A 176 14.77 4.55 -6.78
C VAL A 176 13.74 4.24 -7.87
N SER A 177 14.08 4.46 -9.14
CA SER A 177 13.16 4.24 -10.26
C SER A 177 12.80 2.76 -10.41
N ALA A 178 13.75 1.84 -10.25
CA ALA A 178 13.49 0.40 -10.34
C ALA A 178 12.48 -0.08 -9.28
N THR A 179 12.51 0.52 -8.09
CA THR A 179 11.59 0.19 -6.99
C THR A 179 10.17 0.66 -7.29
N ILE A 180 10.04 1.85 -7.87
CA ILE A 180 8.72 2.38 -8.23
C ILE A 180 8.12 1.57 -9.39
N VAL A 181 8.90 1.29 -10.44
CA VAL A 181 8.43 0.51 -11.60
C VAL A 181 8.00 -0.89 -11.19
N THR A 182 8.77 -1.57 -10.33
CA THR A 182 8.39 -2.90 -9.82
C THR A 182 7.10 -2.87 -9.01
N SER A 183 6.88 -1.83 -8.20
CA SER A 183 5.61 -1.67 -7.48
C SER A 183 4.41 -1.48 -8.41
N ILE A 184 4.58 -0.71 -9.50
CA ILE A 184 3.53 -0.48 -10.50
C ILE A 184 3.19 -1.78 -11.22
N ILE A 185 4.20 -2.56 -11.62
CA ILE A 185 4.00 -3.86 -12.28
C ILE A 185 3.24 -4.82 -11.35
N LEU A 186 3.65 -4.93 -10.09
CA LEU A 186 2.98 -5.80 -9.11
C LEU A 186 1.52 -5.39 -8.87
N VAL A 187 1.27 -4.11 -8.68
CA VAL A 187 -0.08 -3.57 -8.49
C VAL A 187 -0.94 -3.82 -9.72
N SER A 188 -0.41 -3.57 -10.92
CA SER A 188 -1.12 -3.79 -12.18
C SER A 188 -1.50 -5.25 -12.34
N LEU A 189 -0.58 -6.17 -12.09
CA LEU A 189 -0.84 -7.61 -12.12
C LEU A 189 -1.92 -8.03 -11.11
N LEU A 190 -1.87 -7.52 -9.88
CA LEU A 190 -2.83 -7.90 -8.85
C LEU A 190 -4.22 -7.32 -9.07
N ASN A 191 -4.32 -6.15 -9.71
CA ASN A 191 -5.60 -5.54 -10.03
C ASN A 191 -6.09 -5.90 -11.44
N SER A 192 -5.30 -6.61 -12.24
CA SER A 192 -5.74 -7.20 -13.50
C SER A 192 -6.75 -8.31 -13.20
N GLY A 193 -8.01 -8.06 -13.53
CA GLY A 193 -9.11 -9.00 -13.38
C GLY A 193 -10.03 -8.90 -14.58
N ILE A 194 -10.42 -10.05 -15.13
CA ILE A 194 -11.41 -10.16 -16.19
C ILE A 194 -12.73 -10.53 -15.50
N ASN A 195 -13.81 -9.80 -15.80
CA ASN A 195 -15.17 -10.04 -15.28
C ASN A 195 -15.35 -9.87 -13.75
N GLY A 196 -14.81 -8.79 -13.17
CA GLY A 196 -15.07 -8.44 -11.76
C GLY A 196 -14.27 -9.22 -10.72
N ASN A 197 -13.55 -10.28 -11.13
CA ASN A 197 -12.64 -11.02 -10.27
C ASN A 197 -11.20 -10.56 -10.47
N SER A 198 -10.74 -9.63 -9.62
CA SER A 198 -9.31 -9.29 -9.55
C SER A 198 -8.52 -10.39 -8.83
N LEU A 199 -7.29 -10.67 -9.28
CA LEU A 199 -6.40 -11.61 -8.57
C LEU A 199 -6.19 -11.15 -7.11
N GLY A 200 -6.16 -9.84 -6.90
CA GLY A 200 -6.08 -9.18 -5.61
C GLY A 200 -7.31 -9.30 -4.72
N SER A 201 -8.49 -9.65 -5.25
CA SER A 201 -9.73 -9.80 -4.47
C SER A 201 -9.97 -11.23 -4.00
N THR A 202 -9.23 -12.20 -4.54
CA THR A 202 -9.18 -13.54 -3.94
C THR A 202 -8.42 -13.48 -2.61
N PHE A 203 -8.85 -14.19 -1.58
CA PHE A 203 -8.11 -14.19 -0.29
C PHE A 203 -6.76 -14.89 -0.39
N LEU A 204 -6.62 -15.85 -1.31
CA LEU A 204 -5.52 -16.81 -1.33
C LEU A 204 -4.26 -16.25 -1.98
N ILE A 205 -4.40 -15.55 -3.12
CA ILE A 205 -3.26 -15.02 -3.88
C ILE A 205 -2.52 -13.89 -3.12
N PRO A 206 -3.20 -12.84 -2.60
CA PRO A 206 -2.55 -11.77 -1.84
C PRO A 206 -1.87 -12.28 -0.57
N LEU A 207 -2.40 -13.35 0.05
CA LEU A 207 -1.83 -13.94 1.25
C LEU A 207 -0.49 -14.64 0.95
N ILE A 208 -0.43 -15.42 -0.12
CA ILE A 208 0.84 -16.03 -0.59
C ILE A 208 1.84 -14.93 -0.93
N LEU A 209 1.40 -13.89 -1.66
CA LEU A 209 2.27 -12.79 -2.07
C LEU A 209 2.73 -11.92 -0.89
N ALA A 210 1.91 -11.77 0.15
CA ALA A 210 2.30 -11.15 1.41
C ALA A 210 3.42 -11.96 2.09
N GLY A 211 3.32 -13.29 2.09
CA GLY A 211 4.40 -14.17 2.54
C GLY A 211 5.70 -13.96 1.76
N ILE A 212 5.61 -13.84 0.42
CA ILE A 212 6.76 -13.50 -0.43
C ILE A 212 7.33 -12.12 -0.09
N GLY A 213 6.47 -11.13 0.19
CA GLY A 213 6.90 -9.80 0.64
C GLY A 213 7.66 -9.82 1.97
N ALA A 214 7.19 -10.63 2.94
CA ALA A 214 7.90 -10.84 4.21
C ALA A 214 9.25 -11.54 4.01
N LEU A 215 9.30 -12.55 3.15
CA LEU A 215 10.55 -13.22 2.77
C LEU A 215 11.52 -12.26 2.07
N ALA A 216 11.03 -11.42 1.17
CA ALA A 216 11.81 -10.40 0.47
C ALA A 216 12.43 -9.41 1.48
N ALA A 217 11.67 -8.94 2.46
CA ALA A 217 12.19 -8.09 3.54
C ALA A 217 13.25 -8.81 4.39
N TYR A 218 13.03 -10.09 4.73
CA TYR A 218 14.02 -10.89 5.46
C TYR A 218 15.32 -11.08 4.67
N LEU A 219 15.23 -11.42 3.38
CA LEU A 219 16.40 -11.54 2.50
C LEU A 219 17.12 -10.20 2.35
N SER A 220 16.40 -9.10 2.20
CA SER A 220 16.97 -7.76 2.18
C SER A 220 17.78 -7.46 3.45
N ILE A 221 17.30 -7.87 4.64
CA ILE A 221 18.04 -7.71 5.90
C ILE A 221 19.29 -8.59 5.95
N LYS A 222 19.19 -9.84 5.51
CA LYS A 222 20.32 -10.79 5.48
C LYS A 222 21.42 -10.34 4.51
N ASP A 223 21.03 -9.80 3.35
CA ASP A 223 21.97 -9.34 2.33
C ASP A 223 22.75 -8.09 2.80
N VAL A 224 22.20 -7.24 3.69
CA VAL A 224 22.95 -6.10 4.28
C VAL A 224 24.19 -6.54 5.04
N GLU A 225 24.18 -7.73 5.64
CA GLU A 225 25.36 -8.27 6.32
C GLU A 225 26.40 -8.82 5.35
N LYS A 226 26.00 -9.20 4.13
CA LYS A 226 26.90 -9.79 3.12
C LYS A 226 27.54 -8.78 2.17
N VAL A 227 26.97 -7.58 2.06
CA VAL A 227 27.55 -6.49 1.25
C VAL A 227 28.93 -6.05 1.79
N ASP A 228 29.31 -6.48 3.00
CA ASP A 228 30.66 -6.32 3.56
C ASP A 228 31.77 -7.15 2.86
N VAL A 229 31.47 -8.07 1.93
CA VAL A 229 32.50 -8.99 1.37
C VAL A 229 32.87 -8.71 -0.10
N SER A 230 32.16 -7.82 -0.80
CA SER A 230 32.49 -7.49 -2.20
C SER A 230 33.11 -6.09 -2.30
N TYR A 231 34.30 -5.95 -1.73
CA TYR A 231 35.30 -5.01 -2.22
C TYR A 231 36.36 -5.86 -2.92
N ASP A 232 36.21 -5.99 -4.23
CA ASP A 232 37.30 -6.19 -5.20
C ASP A 232 36.99 -5.28 -6.39
#